data_AF-A0A9D4T0V8-F1
#
_entry.id   AF-A0A9D4T0V8-F1
#
_cell.length_a   1.000
_cell.length_b   1.000
_cell.length_c   1.000
_cell.angle_alpha   90.00
_cell.angle_beta   90.00
_cell.angle_gamma   90.00
#
_symmetry.space_group_name_H-M   'P 1'
#
loop_
_entity.id
_entity.type
_entity.pdbx_description
1 polymer ?
#
loop_
_entity_poly.entity_id
_entity_poly.type
_entity_poly.pdbx_seq_one_letter_code
_entity_poly.pdbx_strand_id
1 'polypeptide(L)'
;MGTPYRRASVALLFLVTAASTMFSVDGTGKCVMRGICDADGTRAPCVYNGEPKPIESASGRGVLETVCGDVLGNVTQPLCCDAGQAEDFAENLQSAKAIGLDNCAACSRNFRALMCHMLCSPQQADFMQLLKSEVSEDKESYVSSLNYYVTPAFVSGMFDSCKDSRSKIPSISLFNFMCGRWHTDCTAERWLSFLGASPSDGGLSPMSVKHVQTDKEHKTPEGAVFKPLSVETFACNQSKGSVKACSCENCKPACS
;
A
#
# COMPACT_ATOMS: atom_id res chain seq x y z
N MET A 1 -83.50 -33.95 -18.81
CA MET A 1 -83.11 -32.73 -19.55
C MET A 1 -82.72 -31.68 -18.51
N GLY A 2 -81.42 -31.37 -18.41
CA GLY A 2 -80.86 -30.22 -17.69
C GLY A 2 -80.74 -30.29 -16.15
N THR A 3 -79.53 -30.57 -15.64
CA THR A 3 -79.02 -30.11 -14.33
C THR A 3 -77.48 -30.15 -14.31
N PRO A 4 -76.80 -29.34 -13.47
CA PRO A 4 -75.82 -28.37 -13.98
C PRO A 4 -74.35 -28.68 -13.67
N TYR A 5 -73.49 -28.09 -14.50
CA TYR A 5 -72.04 -28.01 -14.42
C TYR A 5 -71.58 -27.34 -13.10
N ARG A 6 -70.87 -28.06 -12.23
CA ARG A 6 -70.05 -27.47 -11.16
C ARG A 6 -68.60 -27.41 -11.64
N ARG A 7 -68.12 -26.19 -11.91
CA ARG A 7 -66.71 -25.89 -12.20
C ARG A 7 -65.89 -26.08 -10.92
N ALA A 8 -64.96 -27.03 -10.92
CA ALA A 8 -63.91 -27.11 -9.91
C ALA A 8 -62.70 -26.30 -10.40
N SER A 9 -62.42 -25.19 -9.73
CA SER A 9 -61.25 -24.36 -9.98
C SER A 9 -60.01 -25.08 -9.43
N VAL A 10 -59.12 -25.52 -10.33
CA VAL A 10 -57.80 -26.03 -9.95
C VAL A 10 -56.90 -24.83 -9.70
N ALA A 11 -56.58 -24.57 -8.42
CA ALA A 11 -55.58 -23.57 -8.05
C ALA A 11 -54.18 -24.14 -8.32
N LEU A 12 -53.52 -23.64 -9.37
CA LEU A 12 -52.12 -23.93 -9.64
C LEU A 12 -51.25 -23.11 -8.66
N LEU A 13 -50.70 -23.75 -7.64
CA LEU A 13 -49.64 -23.16 -6.82
C LEU A 13 -48.33 -23.19 -7.63
N PHE A 14 -47.91 -22.03 -8.12
CA PHE A 14 -46.55 -21.83 -8.63
C PHE A 14 -45.59 -21.68 -7.44
N LEU A 15 -44.89 -22.75 -7.10
CA LEU A 15 -43.72 -22.70 -6.23
C LEU A 15 -42.57 -22.02 -7.00
N VAL A 16 -42.38 -20.71 -6.76
CA VAL A 16 -41.21 -19.98 -7.22
C VAL A 16 -40.03 -20.39 -6.35
N THR A 17 -39.24 -21.36 -6.81
CA THR A 17 -37.94 -21.66 -6.20
C THR A 17 -36.98 -20.55 -6.57
N ALA A 18 -36.69 -19.65 -5.63
CA ALA A 18 -35.59 -18.72 -5.75
C ALA A 18 -34.27 -19.52 -5.74
N ALA A 19 -33.78 -19.86 -6.93
CA ALA A 19 -32.42 -20.37 -7.09
C ALA A 19 -31.47 -19.20 -6.89
N SER A 20 -30.99 -19.04 -5.65
CA SER A 20 -29.90 -18.12 -5.34
C SER A 20 -28.66 -18.63 -6.06
N THR A 21 -28.33 -18.02 -7.20
CA THR A 21 -27.01 -18.18 -7.82
C THR A 21 -26.00 -17.60 -6.84
N MET A 22 -25.33 -18.46 -6.08
CA MET A 22 -24.07 -18.13 -5.41
C MET A 22 -23.09 -17.77 -6.53
N PHE A 23 -22.91 -16.49 -6.79
CA PHE A 23 -21.75 -16.02 -7.53
C PHE A 23 -20.54 -16.27 -6.63
N SER A 24 -19.78 -17.33 -6.92
CA SER A 24 -18.41 -17.42 -6.42
C SER A 24 -17.64 -16.29 -7.07
N VAL A 25 -17.41 -15.21 -6.33
CA VAL A 25 -16.43 -14.19 -6.69
C VAL A 25 -15.06 -14.84 -6.47
N ASP A 26 -14.48 -15.41 -7.53
CA ASP A 26 -13.03 -15.62 -7.59
C ASP A 26 -12.38 -14.22 -7.59
N GLY A 27 -12.12 -13.70 -6.40
CA GLY A 27 -11.64 -12.33 -6.21
C GLY A 27 -11.40 -11.93 -4.75
N THR A 28 -11.16 -12.89 -3.86
CA THR A 28 -10.66 -12.55 -2.52
C THR A 28 -9.19 -12.16 -2.67
N GLY A 29 -8.87 -10.91 -2.33
CA GLY A 29 -7.48 -10.42 -2.37
C GLY A 29 -6.57 -11.32 -1.53
N LYS A 30 -5.26 -11.26 -1.77
CA LYS A 30 -4.28 -12.10 -1.07
C LYS A 30 -3.13 -11.27 -0.52
N CYS A 31 -2.75 -11.59 0.71
CA CYS A 31 -1.64 -10.94 1.39
C CYS A 31 -0.31 -11.64 1.12
N VAL A 32 0.78 -10.92 1.38
CA VAL A 32 2.15 -11.45 1.42
C VAL A 32 2.70 -11.41 2.85
N MET A 33 2.31 -10.38 3.60
CA MET A 33 2.71 -10.17 4.98
C MET A 33 1.56 -9.57 5.77
N ARG A 34 1.51 -9.84 7.08
CA ARG A 34 0.53 -9.24 8.00
C ARG A 34 0.94 -9.51 9.44
N GLY A 35 0.89 -8.48 10.27
CA GLY A 35 1.35 -8.50 11.65
C GLY A 35 2.85 -8.21 11.78
N ILE A 36 3.27 -8.11 13.03
CA ILE A 36 4.64 -7.80 13.43
C ILE A 36 5.18 -8.99 14.23
N CYS A 37 6.30 -9.52 13.78
CA CYS A 37 7.02 -10.62 14.38
C CYS A 37 8.30 -10.09 15.02
N ASP A 38 8.77 -10.78 16.06
CA ASP A 38 10.13 -10.57 16.56
C ASP A 38 11.12 -11.34 15.67
N ALA A 39 12.03 -10.60 15.04
CA ALA A 39 13.16 -11.09 14.26
C ALA A 39 14.43 -10.91 15.09
N ASP A 40 14.52 -11.70 16.17
CA ASP A 40 15.66 -11.77 17.08
C ASP A 40 16.02 -10.40 17.70
N GLY A 41 15.02 -9.75 18.30
CA GLY A 41 15.13 -8.43 18.90
C GLY A 41 14.90 -7.26 17.94
N THR A 42 14.52 -7.53 16.68
CA THR A 42 14.09 -6.52 15.71
C THR A 42 12.66 -6.75 15.24
N ARG A 43 11.89 -5.68 15.04
CA ARG A 43 10.51 -5.80 14.54
C ARG A 43 10.51 -6.00 13.03
N ALA A 44 9.88 -7.06 12.54
CA ALA A 44 9.76 -7.34 11.12
C ALA A 44 8.32 -7.77 10.74
N PRO A 45 7.88 -7.57 9.48
CA PRO A 45 6.59 -8.08 9.05
C PRO A 45 6.54 -9.61 9.09
N CYS A 46 5.49 -10.18 9.67
CA CYS A 46 5.27 -11.62 9.63
C CYS A 46 4.89 -12.09 8.22
N VAL A 47 5.34 -13.29 7.83
CA VAL A 47 4.88 -13.95 6.60
C VAL A 47 3.39 -14.28 6.74
N TYR A 48 2.58 -13.83 5.77
CA TYR A 48 1.14 -14.12 5.77
C TYR A 48 0.60 -14.20 4.35
N ASN A 49 0.25 -15.40 3.91
CA ASN A 49 -0.24 -15.69 2.56
C ASN A 49 -1.76 -15.87 2.48
N GLY A 50 -2.49 -15.50 3.53
CA GLY A 50 -3.95 -15.66 3.62
C GLY A 50 -4.73 -14.48 3.05
N GLU A 51 -6.04 -14.52 3.26
CA GLU A 51 -6.95 -13.46 2.87
C GLU A 51 -6.80 -12.22 3.78
N PRO A 52 -7.00 -11.00 3.25
CA PRO A 52 -7.10 -9.78 4.03
C PRO A 52 -8.10 -9.91 5.18
N LYS A 53 -7.83 -9.24 6.30
CA LYS A 53 -8.68 -9.29 7.50
C LYS A 53 -9.02 -7.88 7.98
N PRO A 54 -10.21 -7.66 8.57
CA PRO A 54 -10.51 -6.39 9.22
C PRO A 54 -9.48 -6.05 10.31
N ILE A 55 -9.28 -4.74 10.53
CA ILE A 55 -8.56 -4.27 11.71
C ILE A 55 -9.57 -4.16 12.85
N GLU A 56 -9.51 -5.11 13.78
CA GLU A 56 -10.46 -5.21 14.91
C GLU A 56 -10.44 -3.97 15.81
N SER A 57 -9.24 -3.44 16.08
CA SER A 57 -9.06 -2.26 16.92
C SER A 57 -9.65 -1.00 16.29
N ALA A 58 -10.58 -0.35 16.98
CA ALA A 58 -11.14 0.93 16.55
C ALA A 58 -10.09 2.06 16.56
N SER A 59 -9.18 2.08 17.55
CA SER A 59 -8.08 3.05 17.58
C SER A 59 -7.09 2.80 16.45
N GLY A 60 -6.73 1.54 16.19
CA GLY A 60 -5.84 1.16 15.08
C GLY A 60 -6.43 1.55 13.72
N ARG A 61 -7.75 1.37 13.54
CA ARG A 61 -8.46 1.87 12.35
C ARG A 61 -8.42 3.39 12.23
N GLY A 62 -8.58 4.12 13.34
CA GLY A 62 -8.48 5.59 13.35
C GLY A 62 -7.06 6.09 13.00
N VAL A 63 -6.03 5.39 13.46
CA VAL A 63 -4.64 5.64 13.06
C VAL A 63 -4.48 5.42 11.57
N LEU A 64 -4.93 4.27 11.05
CA LEU A 64 -4.83 3.95 9.63
C LEU A 64 -5.61 4.95 8.76
N GLU A 65 -6.81 5.36 9.18
CA GLU A 65 -7.59 6.39 8.48
C GLU A 65 -6.81 7.69 8.35
N THR A 66 -6.13 8.10 9.41
CA THR A 66 -5.33 9.34 9.43
C THR A 66 -4.14 9.28 8.46
N VAL A 67 -3.51 8.11 8.31
CA VAL A 67 -2.28 7.97 7.51
C VAL A 67 -2.52 7.46 6.09
N CYS A 68 -3.58 6.70 5.86
CA CYS A 68 -3.85 6.00 4.59
C CYS A 68 -5.31 6.13 4.09
N GLY A 69 -6.20 6.83 4.80
CA GLY A 69 -7.63 6.90 4.43
C GLY A 69 -7.87 7.44 3.02
N ASP A 70 -7.18 8.52 2.64
CA ASP A 70 -7.24 9.11 1.29
C ASP A 70 -6.54 8.26 0.21
N VAL A 71 -5.71 7.28 0.61
CA VAL A 71 -5.02 6.37 -0.31
C VAL A 71 -5.86 5.11 -0.55
N LEU A 72 -6.36 4.49 0.53
CA LEU A 72 -7.06 3.21 0.48
C LEU A 72 -8.58 3.37 0.28
N GLY A 73 -9.13 4.57 0.55
CA GLY A 73 -10.54 4.94 0.37
C GLY A 73 -11.48 4.37 1.43
N ASN A 74 -11.33 3.10 1.80
CA ASN A 74 -12.09 2.45 2.86
C ASN A 74 -11.15 1.65 3.76
N VAL A 75 -10.87 2.13 4.98
CA VAL A 75 -10.03 1.40 5.94
C VAL A 75 -10.80 0.39 6.80
N THR A 76 -12.12 0.31 6.64
CA THR A 76 -12.97 -0.68 7.35
C THR A 76 -13.09 -2.00 6.58
N GLN A 77 -12.67 -2.03 5.32
CA GLN A 77 -12.60 -3.26 4.54
C GLN A 77 -11.53 -4.22 5.11
N PRO A 78 -11.55 -5.51 4.72
CA PRO A 78 -10.46 -6.42 5.03
C PRO A 78 -9.14 -5.94 4.39
N LEU A 79 -8.04 -5.91 5.15
CA LEU A 79 -6.73 -5.39 4.75
C LEU A 79 -5.59 -6.37 5.09
N CYS A 80 -4.42 -6.17 4.48
CA CYS A 80 -3.22 -6.97 4.74
C CYS A 80 -2.32 -6.41 5.84
N CYS A 81 -2.84 -5.50 6.66
CA CYS A 81 -2.17 -5.04 7.87
C CYS A 81 -3.04 -5.19 9.11
N ASP A 82 -2.44 -5.08 10.29
CA ASP A 82 -3.15 -4.88 11.55
C ASP A 82 -2.89 -3.52 12.20
N ALA A 83 -3.48 -3.33 13.38
CA ALA A 83 -3.33 -2.12 14.16
C ALA A 83 -1.86 -1.82 14.51
N GLY A 84 -1.08 -2.84 14.89
CA GLY A 84 0.33 -2.65 15.22
C GLY A 84 1.13 -2.16 14.02
N GLN A 85 0.93 -2.73 12.84
CA GLN A 85 1.59 -2.24 11.62
C GLN A 85 1.15 -0.83 11.22
N ALA A 86 -0.12 -0.48 11.43
CA ALA A 86 -0.61 0.86 11.18
C ALA A 86 0.01 1.88 12.14
N GLU A 87 0.18 1.52 13.42
CA GLU A 87 0.82 2.33 14.45
C GLU A 87 2.32 2.53 14.15
N ASP A 88 3.07 1.46 13.87
CA ASP A 88 4.49 1.53 13.48
C ASP A 88 4.67 2.41 12.22
N PHE A 89 3.78 2.29 11.23
CA PHE A 89 3.85 3.13 10.05
C PHE A 89 3.54 4.60 10.37
N ALA A 90 2.58 4.87 11.25
CA ALA A 90 2.26 6.24 11.66
C ALA A 90 3.45 6.92 12.37
N GLU A 91 4.17 6.21 13.23
CA GLU A 91 5.37 6.71 13.89
C GLU A 91 6.52 6.99 12.90
N ASN A 92 6.77 6.05 11.99
CA ASN A 92 7.78 6.22 10.93
C ASN A 92 7.44 7.40 10.01
N LEU A 93 6.16 7.52 9.62
CA LEU A 93 5.68 8.64 8.82
C LEU A 93 5.81 9.96 9.59
N GLN A 94 5.53 9.98 10.89
CA GLN A 94 5.71 11.16 11.73
C GLN A 94 7.18 11.62 11.76
N SER A 95 8.11 10.67 11.81
CA SER A 95 9.55 10.96 11.71
C SER A 95 9.91 11.58 10.35
N ALA A 96 9.38 11.04 9.25
CA ALA A 96 9.58 11.63 7.92
C ALA A 96 8.96 13.03 7.79
N LYS A 97 7.79 13.27 8.40
CA LYS A 97 7.16 14.60 8.47
C LYS A 97 8.01 15.58 9.27
N ALA A 98 8.56 15.16 10.41
CA ALA A 98 9.47 15.98 11.21
C ALA A 98 10.72 16.41 10.44
N ILE A 99 11.14 15.63 9.45
CA ILE A 99 12.23 15.98 8.53
C ILE A 99 11.79 16.94 7.43
N GLY A 100 10.51 16.96 7.05
CA GLY A 100 9.96 17.89 6.05
C GLY A 100 9.16 17.25 4.92
N LEU A 101 8.85 15.94 5.00
CA LEU A 101 8.05 15.26 3.98
C LEU A 101 6.67 15.93 3.75
N ASP A 102 6.11 16.57 4.78
CA ASP A 102 4.83 17.28 4.73
C ASP A 102 4.93 18.76 4.32
N ASN A 103 6.12 19.29 4.02
CA ASN A 103 6.25 20.63 3.43
C ASN A 103 5.59 20.72 2.04
N CYS A 104 5.37 19.57 1.38
CA CYS A 104 4.60 19.47 0.15
C CYS A 104 3.55 18.35 0.26
N ALA A 105 2.27 18.73 0.25
CA ALA A 105 1.15 17.81 0.42
C ALA A 105 1.10 16.72 -0.67
N ALA A 106 1.41 17.07 -1.92
CA ALA A 106 1.48 16.13 -3.03
C ALA A 106 2.60 15.09 -2.83
N CYS A 107 3.79 15.53 -2.42
CA CYS A 107 4.92 14.66 -2.06
C CYS A 107 4.53 13.67 -0.95
N SER A 108 4.00 14.19 0.16
CA SER A 108 3.57 13.39 1.30
C SER A 108 2.49 12.38 0.90
N ARG A 109 1.50 12.76 0.09
CA ARG A 109 0.50 11.82 -0.44
C ARG A 109 1.20 10.73 -1.25
N ASN A 110 1.97 11.07 -2.28
CA ASN A 110 2.54 10.07 -3.18
C ASN A 110 3.46 9.07 -2.44
N PHE A 111 4.25 9.55 -1.46
CA PHE A 111 5.02 8.70 -0.57
C PHE A 111 4.12 7.75 0.25
N ARG A 112 3.05 8.28 0.85
CA ARG A 112 2.06 7.45 1.56
C ARG A 112 1.40 6.44 0.63
N ALA A 113 1.15 6.77 -0.63
CA ALA A 113 0.59 5.82 -1.59
C ALA A 113 1.49 4.58 -1.77
N LEU A 114 2.80 4.78 -1.94
CA LEU A 114 3.77 3.67 -2.05
C LEU A 114 3.73 2.77 -0.81
N MET A 115 3.77 3.37 0.37
CA MET A 115 3.86 2.65 1.65
C MET A 115 2.54 2.01 2.06
N CYS A 116 1.42 2.72 2.01
CA CYS A 116 0.09 2.22 2.37
C CYS A 116 -0.31 1.02 1.49
N HIS A 117 0.01 1.04 0.18
CA HIS A 117 -0.27 -0.11 -0.68
C HIS A 117 0.63 -1.30 -0.33
N MET A 118 1.92 -1.07 -0.07
CA MET A 118 2.82 -2.14 0.36
C MET A 118 2.34 -2.78 1.67
N LEU A 119 1.98 -1.96 2.65
CA LEU A 119 1.68 -2.43 4.01
C LEU A 119 0.27 -3.00 4.15
N CYS A 120 -0.73 -2.38 3.55
CA CYS A 120 -2.13 -2.62 3.91
C CYS A 120 -3.04 -3.04 2.75
N SER A 121 -2.62 -2.90 1.48
CA SER A 121 -3.48 -3.22 0.34
C SER A 121 -4.06 -4.64 0.46
N PRO A 122 -5.36 -4.84 0.22
CA PRO A 122 -5.93 -6.20 0.21
C PRO A 122 -5.40 -7.06 -0.96
N GLN A 123 -4.67 -6.46 -1.91
CA GLN A 123 -4.13 -7.09 -3.11
C GLN A 123 -2.59 -7.11 -3.09
N GLN A 124 -1.94 -7.18 -1.92
CA GLN A 124 -0.47 -7.21 -1.84
C GLN A 124 0.16 -8.23 -2.80
N ALA A 125 -0.39 -9.45 -2.88
CA ALA A 125 0.15 -10.52 -3.72
C ALA A 125 0.12 -10.22 -5.23
N ASP A 126 -0.63 -9.22 -5.68
CA ASP A 126 -0.62 -8.82 -7.09
C ASP A 126 0.69 -8.13 -7.45
N PHE A 127 1.25 -7.34 -6.54
CA PHE A 127 2.42 -6.49 -6.82
C PHE A 127 3.60 -6.75 -5.88
N MET A 128 3.52 -7.73 -4.97
CA MET A 128 4.61 -8.10 -4.08
C MET A 128 4.92 -9.59 -4.19
N GLN A 129 6.20 -9.91 -4.40
CA GLN A 129 6.70 -11.28 -4.42
C GLN A 129 7.61 -11.49 -3.22
N LEU A 130 7.22 -12.39 -2.31
CA LEU A 130 8.11 -12.88 -1.26
C LEU A 130 9.29 -13.63 -1.90
N LEU A 131 10.52 -13.24 -1.56
CA LEU A 131 11.73 -13.89 -2.04
C LEU A 131 12.37 -14.76 -0.95
N LYS A 132 12.46 -14.22 0.27
CA LYS A 132 13.04 -14.92 1.41
C LYS A 132 12.24 -14.63 2.67
N SER A 133 11.98 -15.69 3.42
CA SER A 133 11.53 -15.62 4.81
C SER A 133 12.58 -16.26 5.71
N GLU A 134 12.59 -15.83 6.96
CA GLU A 134 13.42 -16.40 8.02
C GLU A 134 12.53 -16.78 9.20
N VAL A 135 13.09 -17.48 10.18
CA VAL A 135 12.39 -17.94 11.38
C VAL A 135 13.19 -17.50 12.59
N SER A 136 12.57 -16.78 13.50
CA SER A 136 13.21 -16.28 14.72
C SER A 136 13.36 -17.37 15.78
N GLU A 137 14.07 -17.06 16.87
CA GLU A 137 14.20 -17.94 18.04
C GLU A 137 12.83 -18.31 18.63
N ASP A 138 11.86 -17.41 18.58
CA ASP A 138 10.47 -17.62 19.03
C ASP A 138 9.61 -18.42 18.03
N LYS A 139 10.23 -18.94 16.96
CA LYS A 139 9.61 -19.75 15.90
C LYS A 139 8.56 -19.00 15.07
N GLU A 140 8.65 -17.67 15.04
CA GLU A 140 7.83 -16.85 14.16
C GLU A 140 8.50 -16.72 12.79
N SER A 141 7.73 -16.86 11.71
CA SER A 141 8.27 -16.64 10.36
C SER A 141 8.07 -15.19 9.93
N TYR A 142 9.16 -14.51 9.61
CA TYR A 142 9.16 -13.12 9.20
C TYR A 142 9.74 -12.94 7.80
N VAL A 143 9.34 -11.84 7.15
CA VAL A 143 9.79 -11.49 5.81
C VAL A 143 11.19 -10.88 5.88
N SER A 144 12.13 -11.52 5.18
CA SER A 144 13.52 -11.04 5.08
C SER A 144 13.75 -10.25 3.78
N SER A 145 13.19 -10.71 2.66
CA SER A 145 13.21 -9.93 1.41
C SER A 145 12.04 -10.18 0.47
N LEU A 146 11.71 -9.15 -0.31
CA LEU A 146 10.66 -9.19 -1.33
C LEU A 146 10.98 -8.31 -2.54
N ASN A 147 10.34 -8.61 -3.69
CA ASN A 147 10.18 -7.65 -4.79
C ASN A 147 8.85 -6.90 -4.63
N TYR A 148 8.87 -5.60 -4.88
CA TYR A 148 7.69 -4.74 -4.98
C TYR A 148 7.63 -4.16 -6.39
N TYR A 149 6.70 -4.65 -7.20
CA TYR A 149 6.51 -4.24 -8.58
C TYR A 149 5.72 -2.93 -8.64
N VAL A 150 6.29 -1.92 -9.28
CA VAL A 150 5.71 -0.58 -9.39
C VAL A 150 5.88 -0.08 -10.82
N THR A 151 4.94 0.75 -11.29
CA THR A 151 5.07 1.35 -12.63
C THR A 151 6.11 2.49 -12.63
N PRO A 152 6.95 2.62 -13.68
CA PRO A 152 7.86 3.76 -13.82
C PRO A 152 7.15 5.11 -13.74
N ALA A 153 5.94 5.22 -14.29
CA ALA A 153 5.12 6.43 -14.23
C ALA A 153 4.79 6.83 -12.77
N PHE A 154 4.39 5.87 -11.94
CA PHE A 154 4.13 6.13 -10.51
C PHE A 154 5.41 6.57 -9.79
N VAL A 155 6.53 5.89 -10.05
CA VAL A 155 7.83 6.20 -9.43
C VAL A 155 8.32 7.60 -9.81
N SER A 156 8.30 7.95 -11.10
CA SER A 156 8.69 9.28 -11.57
C SER A 156 7.79 10.35 -10.98
N GLY A 157 6.47 10.18 -11.04
CA GLY A 157 5.53 11.17 -10.50
C GLY A 157 5.69 11.38 -8.99
N MET A 158 5.94 10.31 -8.23
CA MET A 158 6.25 10.41 -6.80
C MET A 158 7.54 11.20 -6.58
N PHE A 159 8.64 10.83 -7.25
CA PHE A 159 9.92 11.53 -7.11
C PHE A 159 9.83 13.01 -7.53
N ASP A 160 9.21 13.28 -8.67
CA ASP A 160 9.02 14.64 -9.21
C ASP A 160 8.20 15.53 -8.28
N SER A 161 7.24 14.96 -7.53
CA SER A 161 6.49 15.70 -6.52
C SER A 161 7.33 16.09 -5.29
N CYS A 162 8.49 15.45 -5.07
CA CYS A 162 9.33 15.61 -3.89
C CYS A 162 10.71 16.23 -4.15
N LYS A 163 11.21 16.22 -5.39
CA LYS A 163 12.61 16.54 -5.71
C LYS A 163 13.07 17.95 -5.37
N ASP A 164 12.15 18.90 -5.29
CA ASP A 164 12.43 20.28 -4.89
C ASP A 164 12.06 20.56 -3.42
N SER A 165 11.46 19.59 -2.71
CA SER A 165 11.02 19.76 -1.32
C SER A 165 12.20 20.01 -0.38
N ARG A 166 12.03 20.97 0.52
CA ARG A 166 12.99 21.27 1.58
C ARG A 166 12.71 20.44 2.81
N SER A 167 13.76 20.19 3.57
CA SER A 167 13.64 19.71 4.94
C SER A 167 13.11 20.81 5.86
N LYS A 168 12.86 20.51 7.14
CA LYS A 168 12.60 21.52 8.17
C LYS A 168 13.84 22.36 8.51
N ILE A 169 15.04 21.95 8.07
CA ILE A 169 16.26 22.77 8.19
C ILE A 169 16.35 23.68 6.96
N PRO A 170 16.45 25.02 7.15
CA PRO A 170 16.50 25.97 6.05
C PRO A 170 17.56 25.65 5.01
N SER A 171 17.21 25.80 3.74
CA SER A 171 18.10 25.56 2.57
C SER A 171 18.56 24.11 2.36
N ILE A 172 18.24 23.17 3.26
CA ILE A 172 18.61 21.76 3.12
C ILE A 172 17.49 21.01 2.38
N SER A 173 17.86 20.28 1.32
CA SER A 173 16.95 19.39 0.58
C SER A 173 16.43 18.27 1.48
N LEU A 174 15.16 17.87 1.32
CA LEU A 174 14.57 16.70 1.96
C LEU A 174 15.41 15.43 1.73
N PHE A 175 15.98 15.29 0.53
CA PHE A 175 16.80 14.13 0.16
C PHE A 175 18.15 14.04 0.88
N ASN A 176 18.56 15.06 1.64
CA ASN A 176 19.67 14.93 2.60
C ASN A 176 19.43 13.86 3.67
N PHE A 177 18.16 13.61 3.98
CA PHE A 177 17.78 12.65 5.02
C PHE A 177 17.08 11.41 4.45
N MET A 178 16.54 11.51 3.24
CA MET A 178 15.71 10.46 2.64
C MET A 178 16.37 9.72 1.47
N CYS A 179 17.66 9.91 1.20
CA CYS A 179 18.34 9.23 0.08
C CYS A 179 19.70 8.60 0.45
N GLY A 180 19.95 8.42 1.75
CA GLY A 180 21.16 7.78 2.28
C GLY A 180 22.45 8.34 1.68
N ARG A 181 23.37 7.44 1.28
CA ARG A 181 24.67 7.81 0.68
C ARG A 181 24.57 8.61 -0.62
N TRP A 182 23.40 8.65 -1.26
CA TRP A 182 23.17 9.36 -2.52
C TRP A 182 22.56 10.74 -2.32
N HIS A 183 22.57 11.28 -1.11
CA HIS A 183 21.91 12.53 -0.78
C HIS A 183 22.24 13.73 -1.68
N THR A 184 23.45 13.80 -2.25
CA THR A 184 23.87 14.87 -3.16
C THR A 184 23.45 14.67 -4.62
N ASP A 185 23.12 13.45 -5.02
CA ASP A 185 22.76 13.06 -6.40
C ASP A 185 21.64 12.02 -6.35
N CYS A 186 20.52 12.39 -5.72
CA CYS A 186 19.40 11.50 -5.54
C CYS A 186 18.59 11.39 -6.84
N THR A 187 18.33 10.16 -7.28
CA THR A 187 17.37 9.85 -8.37
C THR A 187 16.20 9.06 -7.81
N ALA A 188 15.14 8.86 -8.59
CA ALA A 188 13.99 8.06 -8.17
C ALA A 188 14.40 6.62 -7.78
N GLU A 189 15.29 6.00 -8.55
CA GLU A 189 15.83 4.66 -8.30
C GLU A 189 16.63 4.61 -7.00
N ARG A 190 17.50 5.61 -6.78
CA ARG A 190 18.35 5.68 -5.57
C ARG A 190 17.51 5.93 -4.33
N TRP A 191 16.46 6.75 -4.45
CA TRP A 191 15.51 6.96 -3.38
C TRP A 191 14.79 5.65 -3.02
N LEU A 192 14.21 4.95 -4.00
CA LEU A 192 13.56 3.67 -3.76
C LEU A 192 14.52 2.60 -3.24
N SER A 193 15.77 2.60 -3.71
CA SER A 193 16.81 1.71 -3.19
C SER A 193 17.11 1.99 -1.72
N PHE A 194 17.13 3.25 -1.30
CA PHE A 194 17.32 3.61 0.10
C PHE A 194 16.10 3.22 0.95
N LEU A 195 14.88 3.51 0.46
CA LEU A 195 13.64 3.15 1.17
C LEU A 195 13.49 1.64 1.37
N GLY A 196 14.02 0.83 0.45
CA GLY A 196 13.98 -0.63 0.55
C GLY A 196 15.23 -1.28 1.13
N ALA A 197 16.27 -0.51 1.46
CA ALA A 197 17.50 -1.06 2.04
C ALA A 197 17.32 -1.36 3.53
N SER A 198 17.80 -2.53 3.96
CA SER A 198 17.86 -2.90 5.37
C SER A 198 18.97 -2.14 6.11
N PRO A 199 19.03 -2.19 7.45
CA PRO A 199 20.14 -1.60 8.20
C PRO A 199 21.52 -2.12 7.75
N SER A 200 21.63 -3.41 7.40
CA SER A 200 22.89 -3.99 6.89
C SER A 200 23.27 -3.45 5.52
N ASP A 201 22.30 -2.99 4.73
CA ASP A 201 22.49 -2.38 3.41
C ASP A 201 22.55 -0.84 3.46
N GLY A 202 22.58 -0.25 4.67
CA GLY A 202 22.69 1.19 4.89
C GLY A 202 21.36 1.97 4.73
N GLY A 203 20.23 1.28 4.84
CA GLY A 203 18.89 1.87 4.89
C GLY A 203 18.22 1.72 6.25
N LEU A 204 16.90 1.92 6.27
CA LEU A 204 16.07 1.93 7.48
C LEU A 204 14.92 0.90 7.43
N SER A 205 14.80 0.13 6.35
CA SER A 205 13.71 -0.82 6.18
C SER A 205 13.94 -2.05 7.07
N PRO A 206 12.93 -2.58 7.78
CA PRO A 206 13.08 -3.79 8.59
C PRO A 206 13.36 -5.05 7.76
N MET A 207 13.23 -4.97 6.43
CA MET A 207 13.45 -6.05 5.47
C MET A 207 14.02 -5.49 4.16
N SER A 208 14.65 -6.32 3.34
CA SER A 208 15.14 -5.87 2.02
C SER A 208 14.00 -5.85 1.00
N VAL A 209 13.65 -4.67 0.51
CA VAL A 209 12.61 -4.45 -0.51
C VAL A 209 13.25 -4.00 -1.81
N LYS A 210 13.13 -4.82 -2.86
CA LYS A 210 13.55 -4.41 -4.21
C LYS A 210 12.35 -3.84 -4.97
N HIS A 211 12.38 -2.55 -5.25
CA HIS A 211 11.39 -1.89 -6.10
C HIS A 211 11.68 -2.18 -7.58
N VAL A 212 10.88 -3.04 -8.20
CA VAL A 212 11.03 -3.44 -9.60
C VAL A 212 10.13 -2.55 -10.46
N GLN A 213 10.75 -1.65 -11.23
CA GLN A 213 10.02 -0.74 -12.13
C GLN A 213 9.68 -1.43 -13.45
N THR A 214 8.39 -1.62 -13.75
CA THR A 214 7.91 -2.23 -15.00
C THR A 214 6.48 -1.79 -15.33
N ASP A 215 6.15 -1.64 -16.61
CA ASP A 215 4.77 -1.46 -17.09
C ASP A 215 4.10 -2.78 -17.49
N LYS A 216 4.86 -3.88 -17.50
CA LYS A 216 4.39 -5.21 -17.90
C LYS A 216 4.25 -6.09 -16.68
N GLU A 217 3.31 -7.04 -16.77
CA GLU A 217 3.22 -8.14 -15.81
C GLU A 217 4.53 -8.91 -15.77
N HIS A 218 4.98 -9.25 -14.57
CA HIS A 218 6.12 -10.13 -14.36
C HIS A 218 5.62 -11.56 -14.15
N LYS A 219 6.14 -12.51 -14.92
CA LYS A 219 5.80 -13.93 -14.78
C LYS A 219 6.99 -14.70 -14.25
N THR A 220 6.82 -15.42 -13.16
CA THR A 220 7.88 -16.31 -12.64
C THR A 220 7.88 -17.64 -13.39
N PRO A 221 8.99 -18.39 -13.36
CA PRO A 221 9.07 -19.73 -13.95
C PRO A 221 7.98 -20.69 -13.43
N GLU A 222 7.53 -20.50 -12.19
CA GLU A 222 6.51 -21.30 -11.52
C GLU A 222 5.07 -20.88 -11.91
N GLY A 223 4.94 -19.88 -12.78
CA GLY A 223 3.66 -19.43 -13.32
C GLY A 223 2.96 -18.34 -12.50
N ALA A 224 3.56 -17.83 -11.43
CA ALA A 224 3.02 -16.69 -10.69
C ALA A 224 3.10 -15.43 -11.56
N VAL A 225 2.04 -14.61 -11.53
CA VAL A 225 1.94 -13.37 -12.31
C VAL A 225 1.81 -12.19 -11.36
N PHE A 226 2.73 -11.24 -11.46
CA PHE A 226 2.72 -10.01 -10.68
C PHE A 226 2.41 -8.82 -11.58
N LYS A 227 1.39 -8.06 -11.23
CA LYS A 227 0.95 -6.84 -11.88
C LYS A 227 1.55 -5.65 -11.14
N PRO A 228 2.33 -4.77 -11.79
CA PRO A 228 2.94 -3.64 -11.10
C PRO A 228 1.87 -2.68 -10.56
N LEU A 229 2.11 -2.15 -9.36
CA LEU A 229 1.26 -1.12 -8.78
C LEU A 229 1.24 0.12 -9.69
N SER A 230 0.05 0.49 -10.13
CA SER A 230 -0.20 1.66 -10.97
C SER A 230 -1.20 2.58 -10.27
N VAL A 231 -0.67 3.59 -9.58
CA VAL A 231 -1.46 4.59 -8.85
C VAL A 231 -1.19 5.95 -9.44
N GLU A 232 -2.25 6.73 -9.66
CA GLU A 232 -2.12 8.10 -10.13
C GLU A 232 -1.42 8.96 -9.06
N THR A 233 -0.41 9.70 -9.49
CA THR A 233 0.35 10.62 -8.64
C THR A 233 -0.24 12.02 -8.66
N PHE A 234 -0.08 12.74 -7.55
CA PHE A 234 -0.42 14.15 -7.46
C PHE A 234 0.78 14.99 -7.87
N ALA A 235 0.62 15.85 -8.88
CA ALA A 235 1.65 16.83 -9.25
C ALA A 235 1.79 17.90 -8.16
N CYS A 236 3.01 18.33 -7.85
CA CYS A 236 3.24 19.26 -6.74
C CYS A 236 2.71 20.68 -6.99
N ASN A 237 2.46 21.07 -8.25
CA ASN A 237 1.97 22.39 -8.62
C ASN A 237 0.45 22.44 -8.86
N GLN A 238 -0.28 21.36 -8.58
CA GLN A 238 -1.72 21.28 -8.83
C GLN A 238 -2.47 20.95 -7.55
N SER A 239 -3.61 21.62 -7.34
CA SER A 239 -4.55 21.23 -6.28
C SER A 239 -5.56 20.23 -6.84
N LYS A 240 -5.76 19.10 -6.16
CA LYS A 240 -6.72 18.06 -6.55
C LYS A 240 -7.38 17.51 -5.28
N GLY A 241 -8.70 17.71 -5.16
CA GLY A 241 -9.45 17.33 -3.96
C GLY A 241 -8.92 18.01 -2.70
N SER A 242 -8.56 17.21 -1.69
CA SER A 242 -7.97 17.67 -0.42
C SER A 242 -6.47 17.99 -0.52
N VAL A 243 -5.78 17.52 -1.57
CA VAL A 243 -4.35 17.77 -1.77
C VAL A 243 -4.17 19.14 -2.42
N LYS A 244 -3.50 20.05 -1.71
CA LYS A 244 -3.20 21.40 -2.19
C LYS A 244 -1.86 21.44 -2.93
N ALA A 245 -1.77 22.36 -3.89
CA ALA A 245 -0.51 22.69 -4.54
C ALA A 245 0.53 23.15 -3.50
N CYS A 246 1.77 22.76 -3.70
CA CYS A 246 2.91 23.08 -2.84
C CYS A 246 3.42 24.49 -3.16
N SER A 247 4.17 25.09 -2.22
CA SER A 247 4.81 26.38 -2.46
C SER A 247 5.92 26.27 -3.51
N CYS A 248 6.22 27.37 -4.20
CA CYS A 248 7.36 27.49 -5.12
C CYS A 248 8.68 27.00 -4.51
N GLU A 249 8.89 27.25 -3.21
CA GLU A 249 10.09 26.80 -2.49
C GLU A 249 10.23 25.28 -2.43
N ASN A 250 9.11 24.55 -2.34
CA ASN A 250 9.07 23.09 -2.23
C ASN A 250 8.69 22.40 -3.56
N CYS A 251 8.42 23.17 -4.61
CA CYS A 251 8.00 22.67 -5.91
C CYS A 251 8.30 23.76 -6.96
N LYS A 252 9.41 23.64 -7.70
CA LYS A 252 9.74 24.63 -8.73
C LYS A 252 8.65 24.80 -9.80
N PRO A 253 7.95 23.75 -10.24
CA PRO A 253 6.81 23.89 -11.15
C PRO A 253 5.64 24.74 -10.62
N ALA A 254 5.62 25.10 -9.34
CA ALA A 254 4.61 25.96 -8.72
C ALA A 254 5.00 27.45 -8.68
N CYS A 255 6.17 27.82 -9.20
CA CYS A 255 6.65 29.21 -9.22
C CYS A 255 6.06 30.07 -10.36
N SER A 256 5.25 29.47 -11.22
CA SER A 256 4.70 30.06 -12.45
C SER A 256 3.20 30.21 -12.38
#